data_AF-A0A4Y9RK88-F1
#
_entry.id   AF-A0A4Y9RK88-F1
#
_cell.length_a   1.000
_cell.length_b   1.000
_cell.length_c   1.000
_cell.angle_alpha   90.00
_cell.angle_beta   90.00
_cell.angle_gamma   90.00
#
_symmetry.space_group_name_H-M   'P 1'
#
loop_
_entity.id
_entity.type
_entity.pdbx_description
1 polymer ?
#
loop_
_entity_poly.entity_id
_entity_poly.type
_entity_poly.pdbx_seq_one_letter_code
_entity_poly.pdbx_strand_id
1 'polypeptide(L)' 'MLDEQHHEELRALRNLEKAVRAFSVTSGVMPYPRRLELLSAALREVVEARKTAVRKSRLSRMR' A
#
# COMPACT_ATOMS: atom_id res chain seq x y z
N MET A 1 10.63 4.48 20.21
CA MET A 1 9.30 4.03 19.75
C MET A 1 9.34 4.06 18.24
N LEU A 2 9.12 2.93 17.56
CA LEU A 2 9.03 2.91 16.10
C LEU A 2 7.86 3.81 15.70
N ASP A 3 8.16 4.90 15.01
CA ASP A 3 7.22 5.95 14.64
C ASP A 3 5.94 5.36 14.03
N GLU A 4 4.78 5.86 14.43
CA GLU A 4 3.45 5.44 13.94
C GLU A 4 3.37 5.42 12.40
N GLN A 5 4.17 6.29 11.77
CA GLN A 5 4.39 6.37 10.33
C GLN A 5 5.04 5.12 9.72
N HIS A 6 6.03 4.52 10.39
CA HIS A 6 6.65 3.27 9.94
C HIS A 6 5.64 2.10 10.01
N HIS A 7 4.72 2.12 10.97
CA HIS A 7 3.66 1.11 11.07
C HIS A 7 2.66 1.20 9.92
N GLU A 8 2.25 2.41 9.52
CA GLU A 8 1.35 2.62 8.38
C GLU A 8 2.00 2.19 7.05
N GLU A 9 3.26 2.55 6.84
CA GLU A 9 4.00 2.21 5.61
C GLU A 9 4.24 0.70 5.50
N LEU A 10 4.62 0.03 6.60
CA LEU A 10 4.75 -1.44 6.66
C LEU A 10 3.41 -2.14 6.43
N ARG A 11 2.31 -1.61 6.96
CA ARG A 11 0.96 -2.17 6.75
C ARG A 11 0.56 -2.08 5.28
N ALA A 12 0.78 -0.93 4.64
CA ALA A 12 0.47 -0.75 3.23
C ALA A 12 1.32 -1.67 2.33
N LEU A 13 2.61 -1.82 2.62
CA LEU A 13 3.50 -2.74 1.89
C LEU A 13 3.06 -4.20 2.03
N ARG A 14 2.65 -4.64 3.24
CA ARG A 14 2.10 -5.98 3.45
C ARG A 14 0.79 -6.21 2.69
N ASN A 15 -0.08 -5.20 2.61
CA ASN A 15 -1.31 -5.26 1.83
C ASN A 15 -1.01 -5.41 0.33
N LEU A 16 -0.03 -4.67 -0.18
CA LEU A 16 0.43 -4.81 -1.57
C LEU A 16 0.99 -6.20 -1.85
N GLU A 17 1.84 -6.73 -0.96
CA GLU A 17 2.39 -8.09 -1.13
C GLU A 17 1.26 -9.14 -1.21
N LYS A 18 0.26 -9.05 -0.32
CA LYS A 18 -0.91 -9.92 -0.34
C LYS A 18 -1.70 -9.78 -1.64
N ALA A 19 -1.93 -8.55 -2.12
CA ALA A 19 -2.65 -8.30 -3.36
C ALA A 19 -1.92 -8.86 -4.58
N VAL A 20 -0.58 -8.72 -4.66
CA VAL A 20 0.23 -9.27 -5.75
C VAL A 20 0.22 -10.81 -5.73
N ARG A 21 0.39 -11.43 -4.55
CA ARG A 21 0.28 -12.89 -4.41
C ARG A 21 -1.12 -13.38 -4.83
N ALA A 22 -2.16 -12.70 -4.38
CA ALA A 22 -3.53 -13.02 -4.75
C ALA A 22 -3.77 -12.84 -6.24
N PHE A 23 -3.23 -11.80 -6.88
CA PHE A 23 -3.38 -11.53 -8.32
C PHE A 23 -2.86 -12.68 -9.19
N SER A 24 -1.72 -13.26 -8.82
CA SER A 24 -1.12 -14.42 -9.50
C SER A 24 -1.94 -15.71 -9.25
N VAL A 25 -2.37 -15.94 -8.01
CA VAL A 25 -3.12 -17.15 -7.61
C VAL A 25 -4.56 -17.15 -8.15
N THR A 26 -5.22 -15.99 -8.17
CA THR A 26 -6.62 -15.86 -8.61
C THR A 26 -6.79 -15.87 -10.12
N SER A 27 -5.72 -16.11 -10.88
CA SER A 27 -5.73 -16.05 -12.35
C SER A 27 -6.72 -16.99 -13.04
N GLY A 28 -7.01 -18.14 -12.43
CA GLY A 28 -8.03 -19.08 -12.88
C GLY A 28 -9.38 -18.97 -12.16
N VAL A 29 -9.51 -18.13 -11.14
CA VAL A 29 -10.67 -18.12 -10.22
C VAL A 29 -11.44 -16.79 -10.24
N MET A 30 -10.81 -15.72 -10.72
CA MET A 30 -11.40 -14.37 -10.74
C MET A 30 -11.18 -13.69 -12.10
N PRO A 31 -12.21 -13.03 -12.67
CA PRO A 31 -12.08 -12.26 -13.90
C PRO A 31 -10.96 -11.22 -13.81
N TYR A 32 -10.21 -11.09 -14.90
CA TYR A 32 -9.06 -10.18 -14.99
C TYR A 32 -9.37 -8.72 -14.57
N PRO A 33 -10.50 -8.10 -14.94
CA PRO A 33 -10.82 -6.73 -14.51
C PRO A 33 -10.90 -6.58 -12.99
N ARG A 34 -11.51 -7.56 -12.31
CA ARG A 34 -11.67 -7.52 -10.85
C ARG A 34 -10.34 -7.74 -10.11
N ARG A 35 -9.43 -8.53 -10.70
CA ARG A 35 -8.07 -8.67 -10.19
C ARG A 35 -7.28 -7.36 -10.31
N LEU A 36 -7.44 -6.64 -11.41
CA LEU A 36 -6.83 -5.32 -11.61
C LEU A 36 -7.35 -4.28 -10.62
N GLU A 37 -8.65 -4.28 -10.32
CA GLU A 37 -9.25 -3.39 -9.31
C GLU A 37 -8.59 -3.61 -7.93
N LEU A 38 -8.44 -4.85 -7.49
CA LEU A 38 -7.79 -5.17 -6.21
C LEU A 38 -6.33 -4.74 -6.17
N LEU A 39 -5.58 -4.98 -7.26
CA LEU A 39 -4.18 -4.58 -7.35
C LEU A 39 -4.03 -3.05 -7.34
N SER A 40 -4.86 -2.34 -8.11
CA SER A 40 -4.84 -0.88 -8.17
C SER A 40 -5.22 -0.22 -6.85
N ALA A 41 -6.19 -0.77 -6.12
CA ALA A 41 -6.55 -0.32 -4.78
C ALA A 41 -5.37 -0.46 -3.80
N ALA A 42 -4.71 -1.62 -3.78
CA ALA A 42 -3.56 -1.87 -2.92
C ALA A 42 -2.36 -0.95 -3.25
N LEU A 43 -2.08 -0.71 -4.54
CA LEU A 43 -1.06 0.24 -4.98
C LEU A 43 -1.38 1.67 -4.52
N ARG A 44 -2.65 2.07 -4.59
CA ARG A 44 -3.10 3.39 -4.14
C ARG A 44 -2.91 3.59 -2.64
N GLU A 45 -3.21 2.58 -1.83
CA GLU A 45 -2.95 2.62 -0.38
C GLU A 45 -1.46 2.87 -0.07
N VAL A 46 -0.55 2.19 -0.76
CA VAL A 46 0.91 2.40 -0.58
C VAL A 46 1.31 3.82 -0.97
N VAL A 47 0.80 4.34 -2.08
CA VAL A 47 1.11 5.70 -2.53
C VAL A 47 0.62 6.73 -1.52
N GLU A 48 -0.59 6.58 -0.97
CA GLU A 48 -1.12 7.52 0.02
C GLU A 48 -0.40 7.42 1.37
N ALA A 49 -0.04 6.22 1.82
CA ALA A 49 0.80 6.03 3.00
C ALA A 49 2.15 6.75 2.82
N ARG A 50 2.79 6.60 1.66
CA ARG A 50 4.07 7.25 1.35
C ARG A 50 3.96 8.78 1.24
N LYS A 51 2.89 9.30 0.61
CA LYS A 51 2.63 10.74 0.56
C LYS A 51 2.46 11.33 1.96
N THR A 52 1.73 10.63 2.82
CA THR A 52 1.50 11.03 4.22
C THR A 52 2.82 11.04 4.98
N ALA A 53 3.65 10.00 4.83
CA ALA A 53 4.98 9.92 5.40
C ALA A 53 5.88 11.09 4.97
N VAL A 54 5.94 11.39 3.67
CA VAL A 54 6.72 12.52 3.13
C VAL A 54 6.21 13.87 3.65
N ARG A 55 4.89 14.07 3.73
CA ARG A 55 4.30 15.31 4.24
C ARG A 55 4.64 15.54 5.72
N LYS A 56 4.50 14.50 6.55
CA LYS A 56 4.86 14.54 7.98
C LYS A 56 6.36 14.79 8.18
N SER A 57 7.22 14.14 7.40
CA SER A 57 8.68 14.38 7.42
C SER A 57 9.04 15.83 7.09
N ARG A 58 8.39 16.45 6.10
CA ARG A 58 8.60 17.87 5.77
C ARG A 58 8.15 18.81 6.90
N LEU A 59 7.02 18.53 7.54
CA LEU A 59 6.52 19.32 8.67
C LEU A 59 7.44 19.21 9.90
N SER A 60 8.01 18.04 10.16
CA SER A 60 8.98 17.84 11.25
C SER A 60 10.28 18.61 11.00
N ARG A 61 10.71 18.77 9.75
CA ARG A 61 11.95 19.47 9.37
C ARG A 61 11.86 21.00 9.42
N MET A 62 10.65 21.57 9.49
CA MET A 62 10.42 23.02 9.55
C MET A 62 10.22 23.57 10.97
N ARG A 63 10.28 22.71 12.00
CA ARG A 63 10.22 23.09 13.42
C ARG A 63 11.61 23.14 14.04
#